data_AF-A0AAJ2SAU9-F1
#
_entry.id   AF-A0AAJ2SAU9-F1
#
_cell.length_a   1.000
_cell.length_b   1.000
_cell.length_c   1.000
_cell.angle_alpha   90.00
_cell.angle_beta   90.00
_cell.angle_gamma   90.00
#
_symmetry.space_group_name_H-M   'P 1'
#
loop_
_entity.id
_entity.type
_entity.pdbx_description
1 polymer ?
#
loop_
_entity_poly.entity_id
_entity_poly.type
_entity_poly.pdbx_seq_one_letter_code
_entity_poly.pdbx_strand_id
1 'polypeptide(L)'
;MYANGGDYTHPIFANPHRIYQFFAAQRLADLIIQIRGEDVTKNDVINVVAHSQGTILTMLANMLVKQAGYDPVNCTILNHSPYSLEGRLLENGQPGHHQTEQARVETFRHFCALMATQYKGGELSDGEMQAMEASCASRKAADNPLREDIRYRRNNNGKVYNYWCPQDGTVSLQPIQGFGWRGIPNEIAKDIPNLRQRVFCQHRWVGQAVQGKPFSMAPEREGDFSPTPVMNAGYSYSDVVINGEELPETFIFELQGERNKKDDDPVTCDTPYEAYIDPNSPDAYISYSAKAFAIKRTESATYPVSRYQSLSWRPGHVLTSDELKVESYDRKREVIHGIVSGSKDFQSVALTWKKTDEELQAEWQKTDPVGYSQHSSIVMSKFAPSHAMAFDLAIGQCKAFDYKAGKFWEGLLHRADWRDPLNGYAAAKEYYRTGKLQIDLTKKFMNKPNEMLPKGEFGVVNQFNNATTVIPSRDLVAGNKEVPNLQWDMPEPLSDSQLA
;
A
#
# COMPACT_ATOMS: atom_id res chain seq x y z
N MET A 1 -16.10 9.61 19.31
CA MET A 1 -15.08 10.66 19.54
C MET A 1 -14.20 10.64 18.29
N TYR A 2 -14.37 11.60 17.39
CA TYR A 2 -13.64 11.61 16.12
C TYR A 2 -12.15 11.83 16.40
N ALA A 3 -11.29 10.95 15.89
CA ALA A 3 -9.85 10.89 16.17
C ALA A 3 -9.05 12.14 15.73
N ASN A 4 -9.73 13.17 15.20
CA ASN A 4 -9.13 14.41 14.74
C ASN A 4 -9.43 15.63 15.65
N GLY A 5 -9.84 15.43 16.90
CA GLY A 5 -9.99 16.52 17.86
C GLY A 5 -10.99 17.64 17.47
N GLY A 6 -11.98 17.32 16.63
CA GLY A 6 -12.95 18.30 16.10
C GLY A 6 -12.51 19.01 14.82
N ASP A 7 -11.41 18.58 14.19
CA ASP A 7 -11.00 19.03 12.88
C ASP A 7 -11.79 18.29 11.76
N TYR A 8 -12.78 18.98 11.20
CA TYR A 8 -13.64 18.50 10.11
C TYR A 8 -13.00 18.58 8.72
N THR A 9 -11.69 18.86 8.67
CA THR A 9 -11.03 19.28 7.43
C THR A 9 -10.24 18.21 6.72
N HIS A 10 -10.06 17.09 7.40
CA HIS A 10 -9.63 15.83 6.82
C HIS A 10 -10.80 14.88 7.02
N PRO A 11 -11.82 14.86 6.14
CA PRO A 11 -12.71 13.71 6.13
C PRO A 11 -11.81 12.49 5.92
N ILE A 12 -11.59 11.73 6.99
CA ILE A 12 -11.08 10.37 6.88
C ILE A 12 -12.19 9.64 6.13
N PHE A 13 -12.09 9.63 4.81
CA PHE A 13 -13.00 8.87 3.99
C PHE A 13 -12.85 7.41 4.43
N ALA A 14 -13.97 6.72 4.57
CA ALA A 14 -13.92 5.29 4.74
C ALA A 14 -13.13 4.73 3.55
N ASN A 15 -12.00 4.05 3.84
CA ASN A 15 -11.30 3.29 2.82
C ASN A 15 -12.34 2.44 2.07
N PRO A 16 -12.23 2.29 0.73
CA PRO A 16 -13.12 1.41 0.00
C PRO A 16 -13.10 0.07 0.71
N HIS A 17 -14.30 -0.49 0.92
CA HIS A 17 -14.42 -1.72 1.69
C HIS A 17 -13.41 -2.75 1.15
N ARG A 18 -12.68 -3.43 2.04
CA ARG A 18 -11.60 -4.41 1.73
C ARG A 18 -11.94 -5.44 0.64
N ILE A 19 -13.23 -5.64 0.40
CA ILE A 19 -13.72 -6.47 -0.71
C ILE A 19 -13.22 -6.00 -2.08
N TYR A 20 -12.95 -4.70 -2.25
CA TYR A 20 -12.31 -4.18 -3.45
C TYR A 20 -10.90 -4.77 -3.62
N GLN A 21 -10.12 -4.87 -2.54
CA GLN A 21 -8.80 -5.50 -2.55
C GLN A 21 -8.92 -6.99 -2.89
N PHE A 22 -9.93 -7.66 -2.34
CA PHE A 22 -10.21 -9.05 -2.71
C PHE A 22 -10.51 -9.18 -4.22
N PHE A 23 -11.34 -8.30 -4.78
CA PHE A 23 -11.63 -8.26 -6.21
C PHE A 23 -10.39 -7.93 -7.06
N ALA A 24 -9.51 -7.05 -6.58
CA ALA A 24 -8.25 -6.75 -7.23
C ALA A 24 -7.32 -7.97 -7.27
N ALA A 25 -7.23 -8.73 -6.17
CA ALA A 25 -6.48 -9.99 -6.13
C ALA A 25 -7.10 -11.06 -7.06
N GLN A 26 -8.44 -11.15 -7.14
CA GLN A 26 -9.14 -12.03 -8.08
C GLN A 26 -8.79 -11.71 -9.54
N ARG A 27 -8.71 -10.42 -9.90
CA ARG A 27 -8.31 -10.01 -11.26
C ARG A 27 -6.88 -10.40 -11.60
N LEU A 28 -5.94 -10.20 -10.68
CA LEU A 28 -4.56 -10.65 -10.87
C LEU A 28 -4.46 -12.17 -10.96
N ALA A 29 -5.21 -12.90 -10.11
CA ALA A 29 -5.28 -14.36 -10.15
C ALA A 29 -5.84 -14.85 -11.49
N ASP A 30 -6.92 -14.25 -11.99
CA ASP A 30 -7.54 -14.58 -13.28
C ASP A 30 -6.57 -14.37 -14.46
N LEU A 31 -5.76 -13.31 -14.44
CA LEU A 31 -4.71 -13.09 -15.43
C LEU A 31 -3.66 -14.21 -15.41
N ILE A 32 -3.19 -14.60 -14.21
CA ILE A 32 -2.22 -15.70 -14.05
C ILE A 32 -2.84 -17.02 -14.51
N ILE A 33 -4.08 -17.31 -14.10
CA ILE A 33 -4.83 -18.51 -14.48
C ILE A 33 -5.00 -18.59 -16.01
N GLN A 34 -5.25 -17.46 -16.69
CA GLN A 34 -5.35 -17.47 -18.15
C GLN A 34 -4.05 -17.93 -18.80
N ILE A 35 -2.89 -17.49 -18.30
CA ILE A 35 -1.58 -17.95 -18.78
C ILE A 35 -1.38 -19.43 -18.44
N ARG A 36 -1.73 -19.84 -17.22
CA ARG A 36 -1.58 -21.22 -16.74
C ARG A 36 -2.55 -22.22 -17.38
N GLY A 37 -3.68 -21.76 -17.89
CA GLY A 37 -4.77 -22.58 -18.42
C GLY A 37 -4.56 -23.10 -19.84
N GLU A 38 -3.64 -22.50 -20.60
CA GLU A 38 -3.34 -22.90 -21.97
C GLU A 38 -2.12 -23.83 -21.99
N ASP A 39 -2.24 -25.00 -22.64
CA ASP A 39 -1.17 -26.03 -22.65
C ASP A 39 0.17 -25.52 -23.16
N VAL A 40 0.14 -24.54 -24.07
CA VAL A 40 1.34 -23.93 -24.67
C VAL A 40 2.05 -23.01 -23.69
N THR A 41 1.31 -22.25 -22.87
CA THR A 41 1.85 -21.19 -22.01
C THR A 41 1.85 -21.56 -20.52
N LYS A 42 1.32 -22.75 -20.15
CA LYS A 42 1.20 -23.16 -18.75
C LYS A 42 2.51 -23.16 -17.98
N ASN A 43 3.63 -23.38 -18.68
CA ASN A 43 4.98 -23.40 -18.11
C ASN A 43 5.76 -22.09 -18.32
N ASP A 44 5.11 -21.01 -18.79
CA ASP A 44 5.77 -19.73 -18.98
C ASP A 44 6.28 -19.16 -17.65
N VAL A 45 7.44 -18.51 -17.65
CA VAL A 45 7.95 -17.88 -16.43
C VAL A 45 7.22 -16.55 -16.19
N ILE A 46 6.52 -16.47 -15.06
CA ILE A 46 5.77 -15.27 -14.66
C ILE A 46 6.48 -14.62 -13.47
N ASN A 47 6.80 -13.33 -13.61
CA ASN A 47 7.32 -12.53 -12.51
C ASN A 47 6.30 -11.46 -12.12
N VAL A 48 6.15 -11.19 -10.83
CA VAL A 48 5.33 -10.07 -10.35
C VAL A 48 6.19 -9.11 -9.54
N VAL A 49 6.41 -7.91 -10.08
CA VAL A 49 7.02 -6.80 -9.37
C VAL A 49 5.90 -5.92 -8.86
N ALA A 50 5.73 -5.88 -7.54
CA ALA A 50 4.65 -5.19 -6.88
C ALA A 50 5.16 -4.05 -6.01
N HIS A 51 4.38 -2.98 -5.91
CA HIS A 51 4.66 -1.82 -5.07
C HIS A 51 3.51 -1.57 -4.10
N SER A 52 3.85 -1.20 -2.86
CA SER A 52 2.88 -0.78 -1.85
C SER A 52 1.75 -1.81 -1.67
N GLN A 53 0.49 -1.38 -1.70
CA GLN A 53 -0.70 -2.23 -1.60
C GLN A 53 -0.70 -3.39 -2.61
N GLY A 54 -0.11 -3.22 -3.80
CA GLY A 54 0.01 -4.28 -4.80
C GLY A 54 0.75 -5.52 -4.29
N THR A 55 1.62 -5.37 -3.28
CA THR A 55 2.34 -6.49 -2.64
C THR A 55 1.39 -7.45 -1.92
N ILE A 56 0.40 -6.92 -1.20
CA ILE A 56 -0.62 -7.70 -0.50
C ILE A 56 -1.54 -8.40 -1.51
N LEU A 57 -1.91 -7.68 -2.58
CA LEU A 57 -2.69 -8.24 -3.69
C LEU A 57 -1.96 -9.41 -4.35
N THR A 58 -0.65 -9.30 -4.54
CA THR A 58 0.20 -10.33 -5.13
C THR A 58 0.22 -11.60 -4.27
N MET A 59 0.34 -11.45 -2.95
CA MET A 59 0.28 -12.58 -2.02
C MET A 59 -1.04 -13.33 -2.15
N LEU A 60 -2.17 -12.61 -2.05
CA LEU A 60 -3.50 -13.20 -2.11
C LEU A 60 -3.82 -13.79 -3.49
N ALA A 61 -3.42 -13.12 -4.58
CA ALA A 61 -3.64 -13.60 -5.93
C ALA A 61 -2.99 -14.97 -6.16
N ASN A 62 -1.75 -15.17 -5.71
CA ASN A 62 -1.08 -16.47 -5.83
C ASN A 62 -1.80 -17.58 -5.03
N MET A 63 -2.29 -17.27 -3.83
CA MET A 63 -3.10 -18.23 -3.06
C MET A 63 -4.42 -18.57 -3.75
N LEU A 64 -5.06 -17.60 -4.41
CA LEU A 64 -6.26 -17.82 -5.23
C LEU A 64 -5.97 -18.67 -6.48
N VAL A 65 -4.84 -18.44 -7.15
CA VAL A 65 -4.35 -19.28 -8.27
C VAL A 65 -4.18 -20.72 -7.80
N LYS A 66 -3.58 -20.93 -6.62
CA LYS A 66 -3.43 -22.25 -6.03
C LYS A 66 -4.76 -22.90 -5.68
N GLN A 67 -5.70 -22.14 -5.09
CA GLN A 67 -7.05 -22.61 -4.80
C GLN A 67 -7.79 -23.05 -6.07
N ALA A 68 -7.53 -22.40 -7.21
CA ALA A 68 -8.07 -22.76 -8.52
C ALA A 68 -7.37 -23.98 -9.17
N GLY A 69 -6.34 -24.56 -8.53
CA GLY A 69 -5.63 -25.74 -9.02
C GLY A 69 -4.45 -25.46 -9.95
N TYR A 70 -3.99 -24.21 -10.03
CA TYR A 70 -2.87 -23.81 -10.88
C TYR A 70 -1.61 -23.49 -10.06
N ASP A 71 -0.46 -23.53 -10.73
CA ASP A 71 0.82 -23.16 -10.11
C ASP A 71 0.95 -21.64 -9.96
N PRO A 72 1.55 -21.16 -8.86
CA PRO A 72 1.77 -19.73 -8.65
C PRO A 72 2.73 -19.14 -9.69
N VAL A 73 2.96 -17.84 -9.59
CA VAL A 73 4.02 -17.17 -10.37
C VAL A 73 5.40 -17.68 -9.93
N ASN A 74 6.42 -17.43 -10.76
CA ASN A 74 7.76 -17.96 -10.56
C ASN A 74 8.59 -17.13 -9.59
N CYS A 75 8.45 -15.80 -9.58
CA CYS A 75 9.16 -14.94 -8.64
C CYS A 75 8.32 -13.71 -8.31
N THR A 76 8.47 -13.19 -7.09
CA THR A 76 7.85 -11.94 -6.66
C THR A 76 8.87 -10.99 -6.07
N ILE A 77 8.77 -9.71 -6.43
CA ILE A 77 9.51 -8.61 -5.80
C ILE A 77 8.49 -7.69 -5.14
N LEU A 78 8.54 -7.60 -3.82
CA LEU A 78 7.64 -6.80 -2.99
C LEU A 78 8.36 -5.52 -2.58
N ASN A 79 8.04 -4.41 -3.25
CA ASN A 79 8.63 -3.10 -2.98
C ASN A 79 7.75 -2.33 -1.99
N HIS A 80 8.33 -1.84 -0.89
CA HIS A 80 7.64 -0.97 0.05
C HIS A 80 6.30 -1.56 0.55
N SER A 81 6.29 -2.87 0.85
CA SER A 81 5.07 -3.53 1.32
C SER A 81 4.54 -2.93 2.65
N PRO A 82 3.26 -2.51 2.69
CA PRO A 82 2.60 -2.07 3.91
C PRO A 82 2.12 -3.24 4.78
N TYR A 83 2.43 -4.49 4.44
CA TYR A 83 2.04 -5.64 5.23
C TYR A 83 2.85 -5.69 6.53
N SER A 84 2.17 -5.55 7.68
CA SER A 84 2.81 -5.62 9.00
C SER A 84 2.82 -7.04 9.53
N LEU A 85 3.90 -7.42 10.20
CA LEU A 85 4.08 -8.74 10.83
C LEU A 85 3.84 -8.71 12.34
N GLU A 86 3.38 -7.59 12.91
CA GLU A 86 3.14 -7.42 14.35
C GLU A 86 1.75 -6.80 14.61
N GLY A 87 1.16 -7.12 15.76
CA GLY A 87 -0.08 -6.48 16.22
C GLY A 87 0.19 -5.09 16.80
N ARG A 88 -0.66 -4.09 16.53
CA ARG A 88 -0.42 -2.71 16.98
C ARG A 88 -1.47 -2.18 17.94
N LEU A 89 -1.03 -1.43 18.95
CA LEU A 89 -1.92 -0.78 19.93
C LEU A 89 -2.84 0.27 19.28
N LEU A 90 -2.35 1.02 18.29
CA LEU A 90 -3.11 2.05 17.56
C LEU A 90 -4.05 1.47 16.49
N GLU A 91 -3.85 0.22 16.05
CA GLU A 91 -4.81 -0.46 15.15
C GLU A 91 -6.16 -0.66 15.86
N ASN A 92 -6.16 -0.94 17.16
CA ASN A 92 -7.40 -1.14 17.95
C ASN A 92 -8.32 0.09 18.02
N GLY A 93 -7.83 1.28 17.64
CA GLY A 93 -8.64 2.49 17.51
C GLY A 93 -9.33 2.64 16.14
N GLN A 94 -9.01 1.79 15.16
CA GLN A 94 -9.61 1.81 13.82
C GLN A 94 -10.82 0.86 13.73
N PRO A 95 -11.80 1.15 12.85
CA PRO A 95 -12.97 0.30 12.65
C PRO A 95 -12.60 -1.14 12.25
N GLY A 96 -13.47 -2.09 12.60
CA GLY A 96 -13.28 -3.51 12.30
C GLY A 96 -12.41 -4.24 13.31
N HIS A 97 -12.26 -5.55 13.09
CA HIS A 97 -11.41 -6.40 13.92
C HIS A 97 -10.14 -6.80 13.17
N HIS A 98 -9.01 -6.34 13.67
CA HIS A 98 -7.70 -6.52 13.04
C HIS A 98 -7.19 -7.94 13.19
N GLN A 99 -6.50 -8.43 12.16
CA GLN A 99 -5.85 -9.73 12.17
C GLN A 99 -4.78 -9.78 13.25
N THR A 100 -4.75 -10.89 14.00
CA THR A 100 -3.73 -11.14 15.01
C THR A 100 -2.34 -11.18 14.38
N GLU A 101 -1.32 -10.86 15.18
CA GLU A 101 0.08 -10.99 14.78
C GLU A 101 0.41 -12.37 14.22
N GLN A 102 0.04 -13.41 14.96
CA GLN A 102 0.25 -14.81 14.56
C GLN A 102 -0.40 -15.09 13.19
N ALA A 103 -1.64 -14.63 12.95
CA ALA A 103 -2.30 -14.82 11.66
C ALA A 103 -1.58 -14.13 10.50
N ARG A 104 -0.99 -12.95 10.74
CA ARG A 104 -0.23 -12.23 9.71
C ARG A 104 1.08 -12.95 9.38
N VAL A 105 1.83 -13.34 10.41
CA VAL A 105 3.08 -14.09 10.24
C VAL A 105 2.81 -15.42 9.52
N GLU A 106 1.79 -16.17 9.94
CA GLU A 106 1.47 -17.45 9.29
C GLU A 106 0.95 -17.30 7.87
N THR A 107 0.15 -16.26 7.58
CA THR A 107 -0.25 -15.97 6.20
C THR A 107 0.95 -15.66 5.31
N PHE A 108 1.94 -14.90 5.82
CA PHE A 108 3.17 -14.63 5.09
C PHE A 108 4.01 -15.92 4.91
N ARG A 109 4.12 -16.77 5.93
CA ARG A 109 4.79 -18.08 5.82
C ARG A 109 4.12 -18.98 4.78
N HIS A 110 2.79 -19.07 4.79
CA HIS A 110 2.03 -19.83 3.79
C HIS A 110 2.25 -19.30 2.37
N PHE A 111 2.32 -17.97 2.19
CA PHE A 111 2.67 -17.38 0.90
C PHE A 111 4.07 -17.81 0.45
N CYS A 112 5.07 -17.67 1.31
CA CYS A 112 6.43 -18.06 0.97
C CYS A 112 6.56 -19.57 0.72
N ALA A 113 5.85 -20.41 1.49
CA ALA A 113 5.79 -21.86 1.29
C ALA A 113 5.14 -22.22 -0.05
N LEU A 114 4.06 -21.52 -0.43
CA LEU A 114 3.44 -21.67 -1.75
C LEU A 114 4.42 -21.32 -2.87
N MET A 115 5.14 -20.21 -2.76
CA MET A 115 6.16 -19.86 -3.74
C MET A 115 7.29 -20.90 -3.76
N ALA A 116 7.65 -21.45 -2.59
CA ALA A 116 8.70 -22.45 -2.44
C ALA A 116 8.40 -23.78 -3.15
N THR A 117 7.15 -24.05 -3.57
CA THR A 117 6.85 -25.25 -4.38
C THR A 117 7.58 -25.25 -5.73
N GLN A 118 8.05 -24.08 -6.20
CA GLN A 118 8.87 -23.94 -7.39
C GLN A 118 10.36 -23.68 -7.08
N TYR A 119 10.74 -23.62 -5.81
CA TYR A 119 12.09 -23.27 -5.38
C TYR A 119 13.03 -24.48 -5.45
N LYS A 120 14.05 -24.37 -6.30
CA LYS A 120 15.14 -25.37 -6.40
C LYS A 120 16.45 -24.89 -5.75
N GLY A 121 16.59 -23.57 -5.56
CA GLY A 121 17.85 -22.95 -5.17
C GLY A 121 18.94 -23.05 -6.25
N GLY A 122 20.10 -22.48 -5.95
CA GLY A 122 21.28 -22.57 -6.82
C GLY A 122 21.16 -21.85 -8.16
N GLU A 123 21.75 -22.48 -9.18
CA GLU A 123 21.91 -21.96 -10.54
C GLU A 123 20.96 -22.67 -11.51
N LEU A 124 20.73 -22.05 -12.67
CA LEU A 124 20.09 -22.70 -13.81
C LEU A 124 21.00 -23.82 -14.32
N SER A 125 20.41 -24.98 -14.61
CA SER A 125 21.13 -26.11 -15.19
C SER A 125 21.57 -25.84 -16.64
N ASP A 126 22.56 -26.58 -17.13
CA ASP A 126 23.00 -26.48 -18.53
C ASP A 126 21.87 -26.73 -19.53
N GLY A 127 20.96 -27.67 -19.22
CA GLY A 127 19.79 -27.95 -20.05
C GLY A 127 18.79 -26.79 -20.07
N GLU A 128 18.53 -26.17 -18.92
CA GLU A 128 17.68 -24.97 -18.84
C GLU A 128 18.30 -23.80 -19.63
N MET A 129 19.62 -23.59 -19.51
CA MET A 129 20.33 -22.57 -20.29
C MET A 129 20.28 -22.85 -21.80
N GLN A 130 20.53 -24.08 -22.24
CA GLN A 130 20.44 -24.46 -23.66
C GLN A 130 19.02 -24.27 -24.22
N ALA A 131 17.99 -24.60 -23.44
CA ALA A 131 16.60 -24.41 -23.85
C ALA A 131 16.23 -22.93 -24.01
N MET A 132 16.82 -22.03 -23.20
CA MET A 132 16.67 -20.58 -23.36
C MET A 132 17.46 -20.06 -24.57
N GLU A 133 18.70 -20.52 -24.75
CA GLU A 133 19.55 -20.15 -25.89
C GLU A 133 18.91 -20.54 -27.24
N ALA A 134 18.22 -21.69 -27.27
CA ALA A 134 17.48 -22.16 -28.44
C ALA A 134 16.21 -21.33 -28.76
N SER A 135 15.71 -20.50 -27.84
CA SER A 135 14.46 -19.74 -27.99
C SER A 135 14.61 -18.38 -28.70
N CYS A 136 15.70 -18.19 -29.47
CA CYS A 136 16.01 -17.01 -30.30
C CYS A 136 16.21 -15.66 -29.57
N ALA A 137 16.03 -15.59 -28.25
CA ALA A 137 16.15 -14.34 -27.48
C ALA A 137 17.53 -14.10 -26.82
N SER A 138 18.44 -15.08 -26.86
CA SER A 138 19.74 -14.99 -26.19
C SER A 138 20.88 -14.68 -27.16
N ARG A 139 21.95 -14.06 -26.64
CA ARG A 139 23.24 -13.96 -27.35
C ARG A 139 23.74 -15.37 -27.70
N LYS A 140 24.60 -15.47 -28.72
CA LYS A 140 25.33 -16.72 -29.01
C LYS A 140 25.99 -17.21 -27.72
N ALA A 141 26.03 -18.52 -27.49
CA ALA A 141 26.57 -19.10 -26.26
C ALA A 141 27.99 -18.61 -25.90
N ALA A 142 28.81 -18.30 -26.92
CA ALA A 142 30.17 -17.77 -26.74
C ALA A 142 30.22 -16.31 -26.19
N ASP A 143 29.14 -15.53 -26.34
CA ASP A 143 29.06 -14.12 -25.93
C ASP A 143 28.00 -13.91 -24.82
N ASN A 144 27.56 -15.00 -24.17
CA ASN A 144 26.44 -14.99 -23.23
C ASN A 144 26.96 -14.83 -21.78
N PRO A 145 26.73 -13.68 -21.10
CA PRO A 145 27.20 -13.47 -19.73
C PRO A 145 26.68 -14.52 -18.73
N LEU A 146 25.55 -15.18 -19.03
CA LEU A 146 25.04 -16.33 -18.27
C LEU A 146 26.08 -17.46 -18.15
N ARG A 147 26.95 -17.62 -19.15
CA ARG A 147 27.98 -18.67 -19.22
C ARG A 147 29.29 -18.28 -18.52
N GLU A 148 29.51 -16.98 -18.27
CA GLU A 148 30.79 -16.47 -17.75
C GLU A 148 30.74 -16.18 -16.25
N ASP A 149 29.61 -15.73 -15.72
CA ASP A 149 29.49 -15.30 -14.33
C ASP A 149 28.24 -15.88 -13.65
N ILE A 150 28.48 -16.54 -12.52
CA ILE A 150 27.48 -17.18 -11.66
C ILE A 150 26.35 -16.24 -11.26
N ARG A 151 26.62 -14.94 -11.14
CA ARG A 151 25.63 -13.93 -10.73
C ARG A 151 24.50 -13.77 -11.74
N TYR A 152 24.72 -14.11 -13.01
CA TYR A 152 23.71 -14.02 -14.08
C TYR A 152 22.83 -15.27 -14.18
N ARG A 153 23.30 -16.43 -13.71
CA ARG A 153 22.63 -17.74 -13.91
C ARG A 153 21.82 -18.21 -12.70
N ARG A 154 21.38 -17.30 -11.84
CA ARG A 154 20.65 -17.67 -10.63
C ARG A 154 19.30 -18.29 -10.97
N ASN A 155 18.97 -19.37 -10.28
CA ASN A 155 17.62 -19.88 -10.33
C ASN A 155 16.77 -19.10 -9.32
N ASN A 156 15.99 -18.13 -9.83
CA ASN A 156 15.09 -17.32 -9.02
C ASN A 156 13.66 -17.87 -8.95
N ASN A 157 13.39 -19.05 -9.53
CA ASN A 157 12.09 -19.69 -9.41
C ASN A 157 11.77 -19.99 -7.94
N GLY A 158 10.53 -19.74 -7.56
CA GLY A 158 9.99 -19.83 -6.21
C GLY A 158 10.49 -18.79 -5.22
N LYS A 159 11.30 -17.79 -5.62
CA LYS A 159 11.80 -16.77 -4.67
C LYS A 159 10.78 -15.67 -4.38
N VAL A 160 10.88 -15.15 -3.16
CA VAL A 160 10.18 -13.95 -2.71
C VAL A 160 11.23 -12.93 -2.29
N TYR A 161 11.26 -11.78 -2.95
CA TYR A 161 12.16 -10.68 -2.62
C TYR A 161 11.39 -9.60 -1.86
N ASN A 162 11.85 -9.25 -0.66
CA ASN A 162 11.44 -8.04 0.04
C ASN A 162 12.44 -6.92 -0.26
N TYR A 163 11.96 -5.90 -0.96
CA TYR A 163 12.70 -4.68 -1.26
C TYR A 163 12.19 -3.58 -0.33
N TRP A 164 13.05 -3.18 0.61
CA TRP A 164 12.65 -2.28 1.69
C TRP A 164 13.54 -1.06 1.83
N CYS A 165 12.95 0.05 2.29
CA CYS A 165 13.60 1.35 2.43
C CYS A 165 13.35 1.94 3.82
N PRO A 166 14.38 2.05 4.69
CA PRO A 166 14.28 2.68 6.02
C PRO A 166 13.70 4.11 5.99
N GLN A 167 13.92 4.84 4.89
CA GLN A 167 13.46 6.22 4.72
C GLN A 167 12.02 6.33 4.22
N ASP A 168 11.30 5.23 3.95
CA ASP A 168 9.91 5.27 3.54
C ASP A 168 9.00 5.80 4.66
N GLY A 169 8.60 7.06 4.55
CA GLY A 169 7.72 7.78 5.45
C GLY A 169 6.24 7.37 5.37
N THR A 170 5.82 6.61 4.37
CA THR A 170 4.43 6.14 4.26
C THR A 170 4.25 4.82 4.98
N VAL A 171 5.14 3.86 4.74
CA VAL A 171 5.04 2.53 5.35
C VAL A 171 5.49 2.53 6.82
N SER A 172 6.29 3.52 7.22
CA SER A 172 6.72 3.73 8.61
C SER A 172 5.71 4.45 9.51
N LEU A 173 4.55 4.87 8.97
CA LEU A 173 3.50 5.46 9.80
C LEU A 173 3.12 4.51 10.93
N GLN A 174 2.96 5.04 12.15
CA GLN A 174 2.64 4.26 13.35
C GLN A 174 1.50 3.21 13.20
N PRO A 175 0.39 3.47 12.49
CA PRO A 175 -0.66 2.47 12.27
C PRO A 175 -0.35 1.43 11.18
N ILE A 176 0.67 1.63 10.34
CA ILE A 176 0.99 0.74 9.20
C ILE A 176 2.17 -0.16 9.56
N GLN A 177 3.36 0.42 9.74
CA GLN A 177 4.58 -0.29 10.13
C GLN A 177 4.82 -1.58 9.34
N GLY A 178 4.76 -1.49 8.01
CA GLY A 178 4.92 -2.63 7.10
C GLY A 178 6.38 -3.06 6.92
N PHE A 179 6.59 -4.32 6.52
CA PHE A 179 7.94 -4.87 6.32
C PHE A 179 8.71 -4.23 5.14
N GLY A 180 8.04 -3.41 4.31
CA GLY A 180 8.65 -2.65 3.23
C GLY A 180 9.42 -1.39 3.65
N TRP A 181 9.25 -0.95 4.89
CA TRP A 181 10.10 0.08 5.50
C TRP A 181 11.08 -0.54 6.49
N ARG A 182 10.60 -1.53 7.25
CA ARG A 182 11.31 -2.13 8.37
C ARG A 182 12.30 -3.23 7.97
N GLY A 183 12.02 -3.95 6.89
CA GLY A 183 12.55 -5.29 6.68
C GLY A 183 11.79 -6.35 7.49
N ILE A 184 12.08 -7.62 7.23
CA ILE A 184 11.52 -8.78 7.94
C ILE A 184 12.54 -9.24 8.99
N PRO A 185 12.16 -9.32 10.27
CA PRO A 185 13.02 -9.81 11.34
C PRO A 185 13.61 -11.19 11.04
N ASN A 186 14.87 -11.40 11.42
CA ASN A 186 15.59 -12.65 11.17
C ASN A 186 14.96 -13.84 11.90
N GLU A 187 14.26 -13.61 13.02
CA GLU A 187 13.51 -14.65 13.72
C GLU A 187 12.39 -15.28 12.88
N ILE A 188 11.84 -14.53 11.91
CA ILE A 188 10.88 -15.02 10.92
C ILE A 188 11.62 -15.48 9.66
N ALA A 189 12.53 -14.64 9.15
CA ALA A 189 13.14 -14.84 7.83
C ALA A 189 14.07 -16.07 7.76
N LYS A 190 14.74 -16.43 8.86
CA LYS A 190 15.69 -17.56 8.89
C LYS A 190 15.07 -18.92 8.52
N ASP A 191 13.77 -19.07 8.78
CA ASP A 191 13.04 -20.31 8.54
C ASP A 191 12.38 -20.36 7.15
N ILE A 192 12.62 -19.34 6.31
CA ILE A 192 12.04 -19.21 4.96
C ILE A 192 13.15 -19.28 3.91
N PRO A 193 13.45 -20.46 3.32
CA PRO A 193 14.65 -20.68 2.51
C PRO A 193 14.67 -19.88 1.20
N ASN A 194 13.50 -19.53 0.67
CA ASN A 194 13.30 -18.82 -0.59
C ASN A 194 13.08 -17.30 -0.42
N LEU A 195 13.12 -16.78 0.82
CA LEU A 195 13.00 -15.35 1.09
C LEU A 195 14.34 -14.64 0.94
N ARG A 196 14.35 -13.53 0.21
CA ARG A 196 15.50 -12.66 0.02
C ARG A 196 15.14 -11.23 0.38
N GLN A 197 16.03 -10.53 1.05
CA GLN A 197 15.83 -9.17 1.50
C GLN A 197 16.93 -8.27 0.96
N ARG A 198 16.52 -7.17 0.31
CA ARG A 198 17.42 -6.09 -0.10
C ARG A 198 16.97 -4.79 0.53
N VAL A 199 17.94 -4.08 1.09
CA VAL A 199 17.74 -2.75 1.65
C VAL A 199 18.23 -1.70 0.66
N PHE A 200 17.41 -0.68 0.46
CA PHE A 200 17.68 0.48 -0.35
C PHE A 200 17.62 1.69 0.57
N CYS A 201 18.78 2.23 0.95
CA CYS A 201 18.88 3.34 1.86
C CYS A 201 20.01 4.27 1.45
N GLN A 202 19.92 5.54 1.87
CA GLN A 202 20.95 6.53 1.56
C GLN A 202 22.34 6.05 1.99
N HIS A 203 23.34 6.48 1.23
CA HIS A 203 24.76 6.25 1.50
C HIS A 203 25.18 4.77 1.53
N ARG A 204 24.38 3.88 0.96
CA ARG A 204 24.65 2.44 0.98
C ARG A 204 24.75 1.84 -0.41
N TRP A 205 25.74 0.97 -0.56
CA TRP A 205 25.87 0.11 -1.71
C TRP A 205 24.83 -1.00 -1.69
N VAL A 206 24.13 -1.17 -2.80
CA VAL A 206 23.20 -2.27 -3.05
C VAL A 206 23.92 -3.35 -3.85
N GLY A 207 23.68 -4.61 -3.47
CA GLY A 207 24.19 -5.76 -4.20
C GLY A 207 25.57 -6.26 -3.79
N GLN A 208 26.17 -5.74 -2.71
CA GLN A 208 27.42 -6.31 -2.21
C GLN A 208 27.20 -7.71 -1.63
N ALA A 209 28.21 -8.58 -1.74
CA ALA A 209 28.21 -9.89 -1.09
C ALA A 209 27.94 -9.74 0.42
N VAL A 210 26.91 -10.43 0.90
CA VAL A 210 26.45 -10.23 2.28
C VAL A 210 27.21 -11.14 3.25
N GLN A 211 27.65 -10.57 4.38
CA GLN A 211 28.40 -11.29 5.42
C GLN A 211 27.53 -11.92 6.52
N GLY A 212 26.21 -12.07 6.31
CA GLY A 212 25.28 -12.63 7.30
C GLY A 212 25.12 -11.82 8.60
N LYS A 213 25.58 -10.57 8.61
CA LYS A 213 25.46 -9.67 9.77
C LYS A 213 24.10 -8.95 9.76
N PRO A 214 23.53 -8.66 10.95
CA PRO A 214 22.37 -7.79 11.03
C PRO A 214 22.64 -6.42 10.39
N PHE A 215 21.58 -5.84 9.85
CA PHE A 215 21.61 -4.51 9.27
C PHE A 215 21.80 -3.45 10.35
N SER A 216 22.51 -2.39 10.00
CA SER A 216 22.68 -1.21 10.82
C SER A 216 22.58 0.02 9.94
N MET A 217 21.79 1.00 10.36
CA MET A 217 21.73 2.30 9.70
C MET A 217 23.08 3.02 9.83
N ALA A 218 23.49 3.69 8.76
CA ALA A 218 24.60 4.65 8.84
C ALA A 218 24.16 5.86 9.69
N PRO A 219 25.10 6.56 10.36
CA PRO A 219 24.78 7.81 11.03
C PRO A 219 24.22 8.82 10.03
N GLU A 220 23.16 9.53 10.44
CA GLU A 220 22.57 10.63 9.66
C GLU A 220 23.60 11.74 9.45
N ARG A 221 23.62 12.30 8.24
CA ARG A 221 24.46 13.44 7.84
C ARG A 221 23.60 14.69 7.70
N GLU A 222 24.25 15.84 7.76
CA GLU A 222 23.60 17.11 7.45
C GLU A 222 23.04 17.09 6.01
N GLY A 223 21.75 17.36 5.85
CA GLY A 223 21.06 17.31 4.54
C GLY A 223 20.48 15.94 4.15
N ASP A 224 20.61 14.92 5.01
CA ASP A 224 19.92 13.64 4.79
C ASP A 224 18.41 13.78 4.94
N PHE A 225 17.67 12.89 4.27
CA PHE A 225 16.22 12.86 4.40
C PHE A 225 15.82 12.45 5.82
N SER A 226 14.95 13.24 6.45
CA SER A 226 14.36 12.90 7.75
C SER A 226 12.83 12.82 7.64
N PRO A 227 12.21 11.71 8.06
CA PRO A 227 10.76 11.59 8.07
C PRO A 227 10.14 12.54 9.10
N THR A 228 8.84 12.82 8.95
CA THR A 228 8.14 13.75 9.85
C THR A 228 8.11 13.21 11.29
N PRO A 229 8.65 13.95 12.28
CA PRO A 229 8.64 13.51 13.67
C PRO A 229 7.22 13.27 14.20
N VAL A 230 7.08 12.36 15.19
CA VAL A 230 5.82 11.98 15.87
C VAL A 230 4.86 11.10 15.05
N MET A 231 4.78 11.27 13.73
CA MET A 231 3.89 10.47 12.86
C MET A 231 4.50 9.12 12.46
N ASN A 232 5.83 9.09 12.31
CA ASN A 232 6.60 7.93 11.87
C ASN A 232 7.20 7.17 13.05
N ALA A 233 7.25 5.85 12.96
CA ALA A 233 7.88 4.98 13.94
C ALA A 233 9.39 4.96 13.77
N GLY A 234 10.12 4.91 14.88
CA GLY A 234 11.56 4.60 14.90
C GLY A 234 11.79 3.10 14.95
N TYR A 235 12.90 2.63 14.37
CA TYR A 235 13.28 1.22 14.39
C TYR A 235 14.80 1.05 14.40
N SER A 236 15.33 0.10 15.18
CA SER A 236 16.79 -0.10 15.31
C SER A 236 17.38 -0.90 14.15
N TYR A 237 16.56 -1.74 13.50
CA TYR A 237 16.94 -2.68 12.45
C TYR A 237 17.99 -3.75 12.81
N SER A 238 18.40 -3.81 14.08
CA SER A 238 19.44 -4.71 14.59
C SER A 238 19.07 -6.19 14.55
N ASP A 239 17.83 -6.51 14.18
CA ASP A 239 17.27 -7.85 14.07
C ASP A 239 17.00 -8.29 12.63
N VAL A 240 17.25 -7.44 11.63
CA VAL A 240 17.04 -7.75 10.21
C VAL A 240 18.36 -8.16 9.57
N VAL A 241 18.39 -9.33 8.92
CA VAL A 241 19.57 -9.78 8.15
C VAL A 241 19.29 -9.58 6.67
N ILE A 242 20.17 -8.84 5.99
CA ILE A 242 20.17 -8.75 4.53
C ILE A 242 20.69 -10.06 3.98
N ASN A 243 19.98 -10.67 3.04
CA ASN A 243 20.38 -11.95 2.44
C ASN A 243 20.14 -11.98 0.92
N GLY A 244 19.81 -10.84 0.29
CA GLY A 244 19.77 -10.71 -1.15
C GLY A 244 21.15 -10.99 -1.77
N GLU A 245 21.16 -11.73 -2.89
CA GLU A 245 22.40 -12.21 -3.49
C GLU A 245 23.23 -11.09 -4.14
N GLU A 246 24.55 -11.28 -4.28
CA GLU A 246 25.45 -10.27 -4.85
C GLU A 246 25.05 -9.80 -6.26
N LEU A 247 25.02 -8.52 -6.59
CA LEU A 247 24.65 -8.09 -7.95
C LEU A 247 25.88 -8.11 -8.87
N PRO A 248 25.69 -8.32 -10.20
CA PRO A 248 26.81 -8.22 -11.14
C PRO A 248 27.50 -6.85 -11.10
N GLU A 249 26.67 -5.81 -10.98
CA GLU A 249 27.10 -4.43 -10.79
C GLU A 249 26.43 -3.87 -9.54
N THR A 250 27.24 -3.48 -8.56
CA THR A 250 26.78 -2.82 -7.33
C THR A 250 26.65 -1.32 -7.56
N PHE A 251 25.71 -0.67 -6.89
CA PHE A 251 25.51 0.78 -7.01
C PHE A 251 25.18 1.40 -5.66
N ILE A 252 25.45 2.70 -5.51
CA ILE A 252 24.96 3.47 -4.37
C ILE A 252 23.52 3.85 -4.64
N PHE A 253 22.62 3.54 -3.70
CA PHE A 253 21.22 3.92 -3.82
C PHE A 253 21.03 5.39 -3.47
N GLU A 254 20.17 6.04 -4.26
CA GLU A 254 19.80 7.44 -4.10
C GLU A 254 18.30 7.53 -3.92
N LEU A 255 17.88 8.34 -2.96
CA LEU A 255 16.49 8.64 -2.71
C LEU A 255 15.89 9.53 -3.80
N GLN A 256 14.56 9.52 -3.88
CA GLN A 256 13.85 10.38 -4.80
C GLN A 256 14.07 11.84 -4.39
N GLY A 257 14.52 12.64 -5.37
CA GLY A 257 14.86 14.04 -5.15
C GLY A 257 16.14 14.29 -4.36
N GLU A 258 16.95 13.27 -4.03
CA GLU A 258 18.20 13.47 -3.26
C GLU A 258 19.18 14.44 -3.94
N ARG A 259 19.24 14.41 -5.27
CA ARG A 259 20.12 15.27 -6.08
C ARG A 259 19.46 16.56 -6.56
N ASN A 260 18.23 16.82 -6.17
CA ASN A 260 17.60 18.12 -6.43
C ASN A 260 18.44 19.21 -5.78
N LYS A 261 18.77 20.23 -6.54
CA LYS A 261 19.62 21.33 -6.11
C LYS A 261 19.24 22.56 -6.89
N LYS A 262 19.47 23.73 -6.32
CA LYS A 262 19.23 25.00 -7.00
C LYS A 262 20.20 25.15 -8.17
N ASP A 263 19.76 24.78 -9.36
CA ASP A 263 20.54 24.83 -10.60
C ASP A 263 19.78 25.44 -11.79
N ASP A 264 18.58 25.98 -11.54
CA ASP A 264 17.70 26.57 -12.56
C ASP A 264 17.38 25.60 -13.72
N ASP A 265 17.59 24.28 -13.54
CA ASP A 265 17.24 23.26 -14.53
C ASP A 265 15.75 22.92 -14.40
N PRO A 266 14.91 23.18 -15.42
CA PRO A 266 13.48 22.92 -15.37
C PRO A 266 13.12 21.42 -15.23
N VAL A 267 14.10 20.51 -15.35
CA VAL A 267 13.93 19.06 -15.18
C VAL A 267 14.13 18.62 -13.73
N THR A 268 14.79 19.42 -12.88
CA THR A 268 15.06 19.09 -11.48
C THR A 268 14.44 20.12 -10.53
N CYS A 269 13.93 19.68 -9.38
CA CYS A 269 13.46 20.62 -8.36
C CYS A 269 14.67 21.33 -7.75
N ASP A 270 14.53 22.62 -7.44
CA ASP A 270 15.61 23.39 -6.79
C ASP A 270 15.82 22.99 -5.31
N THR A 271 14.84 22.32 -4.69
CA THR A 271 14.91 21.87 -3.30
C THR A 271 15.13 20.34 -3.21
N PRO A 272 16.15 19.89 -2.45
CA PRO A 272 16.32 18.48 -2.08
C PRO A 272 15.03 17.83 -1.59
N TYR A 273 14.75 16.63 -2.10
CA TYR A 273 13.60 15.79 -1.73
C TYR A 273 12.21 16.39 -2.00
N GLU A 274 12.11 17.37 -2.89
CA GLU A 274 10.85 17.96 -3.33
C GLU A 274 10.55 17.70 -4.81
N ALA A 275 9.28 17.67 -5.19
CA ALA A 275 8.88 17.57 -6.59
C ALA A 275 8.53 18.97 -7.15
N TYR A 276 9.21 19.39 -8.22
CA TYR A 276 8.64 20.43 -9.09
C TYR A 276 7.47 19.81 -9.84
N ILE A 277 6.33 20.49 -9.81
CA ILE A 277 5.14 20.08 -10.53
C ILE A 277 4.87 21.17 -11.55
N ASP A 278 5.01 20.84 -12.84
CA ASP A 278 4.64 21.75 -13.91
C ASP A 278 3.17 22.14 -13.74
N PRO A 279 2.85 23.44 -13.55
CA PRO A 279 1.47 23.91 -13.35
C PRO A 279 0.52 23.53 -14.48
N ASN A 280 1.02 23.25 -15.69
CA ASN A 280 0.20 22.87 -16.85
C ASN A 280 0.10 21.35 -17.05
N SER A 281 0.77 20.55 -16.22
CA SER A 281 0.74 19.09 -16.32
C SER A 281 -0.49 18.48 -15.63
N PRO A 282 -0.93 17.27 -16.02
CA PRO A 282 -1.92 16.51 -15.25
C PRO A 282 -1.51 16.29 -13.79
N ASP A 283 -0.21 16.27 -13.48
CA ASP A 283 0.30 16.10 -12.12
C ASP A 283 -0.01 17.31 -11.23
N ALA A 284 -0.20 18.50 -11.80
CA ALA A 284 -0.71 19.66 -11.09
C ALA A 284 -2.12 19.42 -10.56
N TYR A 285 -2.99 18.74 -11.32
CA TYR A 285 -4.35 18.40 -10.87
C TYR A 285 -4.34 17.30 -9.79
N ILE A 286 -3.43 16.33 -9.89
CA ILE A 286 -3.26 15.26 -8.89
C ILE A 286 -2.73 15.86 -7.59
N SER A 287 -1.70 16.70 -7.67
CA SER A 287 -1.15 17.44 -6.54
C SER A 287 -2.17 18.38 -5.92
N TYR A 288 -2.92 19.12 -6.75
CA TYR A 288 -4.04 19.95 -6.31
C TYR A 288 -5.05 19.13 -5.50
N SER A 289 -5.47 17.97 -6.02
CA SER A 289 -6.40 17.09 -5.33
C SER A 289 -5.82 16.64 -3.98
N ALA A 290 -4.57 16.18 -3.96
CA ALA A 290 -3.89 15.76 -2.72
C ALA A 290 -3.76 16.89 -1.68
N LYS A 291 -3.36 18.10 -2.10
CA LYS A 291 -3.25 19.29 -1.23
C LYS A 291 -4.62 19.79 -0.76
N ALA A 292 -5.65 19.71 -1.61
CA ALA A 292 -7.04 20.07 -1.29
C ALA A 292 -7.69 19.17 -0.22
N PHE A 293 -7.11 18.00 0.04
CA PHE A 293 -7.49 17.11 1.14
C PHE A 293 -6.64 17.32 2.42
N ALA A 294 -5.51 18.03 2.33
CA ALA A 294 -4.59 18.25 3.45
C ALA A 294 -4.76 19.63 4.12
N ILE A 295 -5.47 20.56 3.48
CA ILE A 295 -5.65 21.93 3.99
C ILE A 295 -6.94 22.09 4.76
N LYS A 296 -6.84 22.82 5.86
CA LYS A 296 -7.95 23.07 6.78
C LYS A 296 -9.08 23.84 6.07
N ARG A 297 -10.16 23.13 5.68
CA ARG A 297 -11.39 23.67 5.07
C ARG A 297 -12.22 24.60 5.95
N THR A 298 -11.92 24.64 7.25
CA THR A 298 -12.64 25.46 8.22
C THR A 298 -11.71 26.38 8.96
N GLU A 299 -12.12 27.61 9.21
CA GLU A 299 -11.40 28.52 10.09
C GLU A 299 -12.24 28.74 11.35
N SER A 300 -11.60 29.16 12.43
CA SER A 300 -12.30 29.46 13.67
C SER A 300 -11.70 30.68 14.33
N ALA A 301 -12.58 31.51 14.89
CA ALA A 301 -12.19 32.64 15.71
C ALA A 301 -13.14 32.80 16.88
N THR A 302 -12.62 33.44 17.92
CA THR A 302 -13.37 33.74 19.13
C THR A 302 -13.79 35.20 19.11
N TYR A 303 -15.07 35.46 19.35
CA TYR A 303 -15.66 36.80 19.37
C TYR A 303 -16.31 37.09 20.72
N PRO A 304 -16.35 38.36 21.16
CA PRO A 304 -17.12 38.74 22.33
C PRO A 304 -18.62 38.54 22.07
N VAL A 305 -19.35 38.00 23.06
CA VAL A 305 -20.80 37.87 22.99
C VAL A 305 -21.43 39.24 23.23
N SER A 306 -22.31 39.69 22.33
CA SER A 306 -23.00 40.97 22.47
C SER A 306 -24.03 40.96 23.60
N ARG A 307 -24.48 42.15 23.99
CA ARG A 307 -25.49 42.32 25.04
C ARG A 307 -26.83 41.63 24.70
N TYR A 308 -27.17 41.50 23.41
CA TYR A 308 -28.38 40.82 22.97
C TYR A 308 -28.20 39.30 22.94
N GLN A 309 -27.06 38.81 22.45
CA GLN A 309 -26.75 37.38 22.43
C GLN A 309 -26.63 36.80 23.84
N SER A 310 -26.06 37.55 24.81
CA SER A 310 -25.89 37.09 26.20
C SER A 310 -27.19 36.87 26.99
N LEU A 311 -28.36 37.18 26.40
CA LEU A 311 -29.67 36.84 26.93
C LEU A 311 -29.95 35.33 26.83
N SER A 312 -29.61 34.70 25.70
CA SER A 312 -29.81 33.27 25.43
C SER A 312 -28.52 32.45 25.45
N TRP A 313 -27.37 33.06 25.18
CA TRP A 313 -26.09 32.38 25.07
C TRP A 313 -25.39 32.36 26.42
N ARG A 314 -25.40 31.20 27.08
CA ARG A 314 -24.66 30.95 28.34
C ARG A 314 -23.42 30.10 28.07
N PRO A 315 -22.36 30.16 28.90
CA PRO A 315 -21.23 29.24 28.76
C PRO A 315 -21.68 27.77 28.68
N GLY A 316 -21.19 27.05 27.67
CA GLY A 316 -21.60 25.69 27.34
C GLY A 316 -22.73 25.59 26.29
N HIS A 317 -23.35 26.71 25.90
CA HIS A 317 -24.35 26.74 24.84
C HIS A 317 -23.71 26.47 23.48
N VAL A 318 -24.29 25.53 22.74
CA VAL A 318 -23.96 25.25 21.34
C VAL A 318 -25.03 25.91 20.48
N LEU A 319 -24.59 26.71 19.51
CA LEU A 319 -25.51 27.47 18.66
C LEU A 319 -26.45 26.54 17.87
N THR A 320 -27.72 26.94 17.81
CA THR A 320 -28.76 26.25 17.03
C THR A 320 -28.64 26.56 15.54
N SER A 321 -29.32 25.78 14.68
CA SER A 321 -29.29 25.98 13.23
C SER A 321 -29.73 27.38 12.80
N ASP A 322 -30.68 28.00 13.50
CA ASP A 322 -31.13 29.37 13.16
C ASP A 322 -30.15 30.43 13.65
N GLU A 323 -29.53 30.24 14.81
CA GLU A 323 -28.45 31.11 15.31
C GLU A 323 -27.23 31.06 14.39
N LEU A 324 -26.89 29.88 13.87
CA LEU A 324 -25.82 29.71 12.89
C LEU A 324 -26.13 30.43 11.57
N LYS A 325 -27.39 30.45 11.10
CA LYS A 325 -27.78 31.21 9.90
C LYS A 325 -27.62 32.72 10.10
N VAL A 326 -28.00 33.23 11.27
CA VAL A 326 -27.83 34.66 11.60
C VAL A 326 -26.34 35.03 11.59
N GLU A 327 -25.50 34.27 12.31
CA GLU A 327 -24.06 34.51 12.30
C GLU A 327 -23.46 34.37 10.89
N SER A 328 -23.98 33.44 10.09
CA SER A 328 -23.52 33.26 8.71
C SER A 328 -23.81 34.46 7.83
N TYR A 329 -25.01 35.02 7.96
CA TYR A 329 -25.43 36.22 7.24
C TYR A 329 -24.59 37.44 7.64
N ASP A 330 -24.46 37.69 8.95
CA ASP A 330 -23.75 38.86 9.48
C ASP A 330 -22.26 38.85 9.11
N ARG A 331 -21.66 37.65 9.10
CA ARG A 331 -20.22 37.48 8.81
C ARG A 331 -19.94 37.22 7.34
N LYS A 332 -20.98 37.07 6.52
CA LYS A 332 -20.90 36.75 5.09
C LYS A 332 -20.06 35.48 4.82
N ARG A 333 -20.18 34.48 5.69
CA ARG A 333 -19.46 33.20 5.63
C ARG A 333 -20.37 32.08 6.15
N GLU A 334 -20.23 30.85 5.65
CA GLU A 334 -21.05 29.73 6.12
C GLU A 334 -20.56 29.22 7.49
N VAL A 335 -21.17 29.67 8.58
CA VAL A 335 -20.87 29.25 9.95
C VAL A 335 -21.57 27.91 10.22
N ILE A 336 -20.78 26.89 10.56
CA ILE A 336 -21.24 25.50 10.71
C ILE A 336 -21.25 25.04 12.16
N HIS A 337 -20.53 25.73 13.03
CA HIS A 337 -20.50 25.41 14.45
C HIS A 337 -20.22 26.65 15.28
N GLY A 338 -20.78 26.69 16.49
CA GLY A 338 -20.54 27.76 17.45
C GLY A 338 -20.72 27.25 18.86
N ILE A 339 -19.77 27.56 19.74
CA ILE A 339 -19.86 27.24 21.16
C ILE A 339 -19.49 28.45 22.02
N VAL A 340 -20.29 28.69 23.04
CA VAL A 340 -20.12 29.80 23.97
C VAL A 340 -19.28 29.32 25.14
N SER A 341 -18.23 30.08 25.47
CA SER A 341 -17.28 29.80 26.54
C SER A 341 -17.04 31.04 27.40
N GLY A 342 -16.28 30.87 28.49
CA GLY A 342 -15.92 31.96 29.40
C GLY A 342 -16.75 31.98 30.68
N SER A 343 -16.73 33.11 31.38
CA SER A 343 -17.43 33.30 32.64
C SER A 343 -18.73 34.08 32.43
N LYS A 344 -19.56 34.18 33.48
CA LYS A 344 -20.83 34.92 33.41
C LYS A 344 -20.63 36.38 32.98
N ASP A 345 -19.51 36.98 33.38
CA ASP A 345 -19.17 38.39 33.17
C ASP A 345 -18.32 38.63 31.91
N PHE A 346 -17.64 37.60 31.41
CA PHE A 346 -16.82 37.65 30.19
C PHE A 346 -17.12 36.44 29.31
N GLN A 347 -18.13 36.57 28.47
CA GLN A 347 -18.58 35.53 27.55
C GLN A 347 -17.97 35.75 26.17
N SER A 348 -17.50 34.67 25.58
CA SER A 348 -17.03 34.63 24.20
C SER A 348 -17.69 33.50 23.44
N VAL A 349 -17.88 33.69 22.14
CA VAL A 349 -18.35 32.64 21.24
C VAL A 349 -17.20 32.25 20.32
N ALA A 350 -16.85 30.97 20.33
CA ALA A 350 -15.96 30.38 19.34
C ALA A 350 -16.83 29.94 18.16
N LEU A 351 -16.64 30.55 17.00
CA LEU A 351 -17.35 30.21 15.77
C LEU A 351 -16.40 29.50 14.81
N THR A 352 -16.92 28.48 14.13
CA THR A 352 -16.24 27.74 13.07
C THR A 352 -17.06 27.86 11.78
N TRP A 353 -16.41 28.26 10.70
CA TRP A 353 -17.03 28.43 9.39
C TRP A 353 -16.23 27.76 8.29
N LYS A 354 -16.86 27.48 7.15
CA LYS A 354 -16.19 26.99 5.95
C LYS A 354 -15.44 28.14 5.25
N LYS A 355 -14.18 27.89 4.87
CA LYS A 355 -13.44 28.80 3.98
C LYS A 355 -14.08 28.82 2.59
N THR A 356 -13.92 29.92 1.87
CA THR A 356 -14.39 29.99 0.48
C THR A 356 -13.44 29.25 -0.46
N ASP A 357 -13.92 28.90 -1.67
CA ASP A 357 -13.10 28.24 -2.68
C ASP A 357 -11.88 29.11 -3.06
N GLU A 358 -12.01 30.43 -3.07
CA GLU A 358 -10.92 31.36 -3.35
C GLU A 358 -9.88 31.40 -2.23
N GLU A 359 -10.31 31.35 -0.97
CA GLU A 359 -9.41 31.31 0.20
C GLU A 359 -8.60 30.01 0.20
N LEU A 360 -9.27 28.90 -0.09
CA LEU A 360 -8.62 27.61 -0.27
C LEU A 360 -7.65 27.63 -1.44
N GLN A 361 -8.05 28.20 -2.59
CA GLN A 361 -7.19 28.37 -3.76
C GLN A 361 -5.94 29.20 -3.49
N ALA A 362 -6.08 30.29 -2.73
CA ALA A 362 -4.97 31.14 -2.34
C ALA A 362 -4.02 30.43 -1.36
N GLU A 363 -4.54 29.62 -0.44
CA GLU A 363 -3.70 28.79 0.45
C GLU A 363 -2.98 27.68 -0.33
N TRP A 364 -3.66 27.04 -1.30
CA TRP A 364 -3.07 26.03 -2.19
C TRP A 364 -1.91 26.59 -3.02
N GLN A 365 -2.07 27.78 -3.57
CA GLN A 365 -1.03 28.46 -4.37
C GLN A 365 0.20 28.85 -3.54
N LYS A 366 0.04 29.01 -2.22
CA LYS A 366 1.13 29.34 -1.29
C LYS A 366 1.76 28.10 -0.64
N THR A 367 1.21 26.91 -0.86
CA THR A 367 1.72 25.71 -0.21
C THR A 367 2.96 25.22 -0.94
N ASP A 368 4.04 24.99 -0.19
CA ASP A 368 5.34 24.49 -0.68
C ASP A 368 5.20 23.25 -1.59
N PRO A 369 6.24 22.94 -2.39
CA PRO A 369 6.30 21.73 -3.20
C PRO A 369 5.94 20.48 -2.40
N VAL A 370 5.40 19.46 -3.07
CA VAL A 370 5.08 18.21 -2.39
C VAL A 370 6.41 17.51 -2.07
N GLY A 371 6.72 17.39 -0.78
CA GLY A 371 7.86 16.62 -0.30
C GLY A 371 7.70 15.13 -0.59
N TYR A 372 8.78 14.45 -0.98
CA TYR A 372 8.76 13.02 -1.21
C TYR A 372 8.68 12.26 0.12
N SER A 373 7.68 11.39 0.28
CA SER A 373 7.61 10.44 1.40
C SER A 373 8.60 9.28 1.27
N GLN A 374 9.38 9.25 0.18
CA GLN A 374 10.30 8.17 -0.20
C GLN A 374 9.66 6.79 -0.40
N HIS A 375 8.32 6.74 -0.46
CA HIS A 375 7.57 5.50 -0.64
C HIS A 375 7.76 4.86 -2.02
N SER A 376 8.20 5.63 -3.01
CA SER A 376 8.42 5.17 -4.39
C SER A 376 9.90 5.13 -4.77
N SER A 377 10.82 5.42 -3.83
CA SER A 377 12.23 5.66 -4.17
C SER A 377 12.93 4.46 -4.77
N ILE A 378 12.51 3.24 -4.41
CA ILE A 378 13.06 2.02 -5.02
C ILE A 378 12.64 1.91 -6.50
N VAL A 379 11.35 2.05 -6.80
CA VAL A 379 10.83 1.89 -8.17
C VAL A 379 11.18 3.08 -9.08
N MET A 380 11.35 4.28 -8.51
CA MET A 380 11.76 5.50 -9.21
C MET A 380 13.29 5.64 -9.32
N SER A 381 14.05 4.74 -8.69
CA SER A 381 15.51 4.78 -8.77
C SER A 381 15.99 4.55 -10.20
N LYS A 382 17.00 5.32 -10.61
CA LYS A 382 17.68 5.09 -11.89
C LYS A 382 18.31 3.69 -11.98
N PHE A 383 18.82 3.18 -10.84
CA PHE A 383 19.64 1.96 -10.81
C PHE A 383 18.89 0.75 -10.27
N ALA A 384 17.98 0.89 -9.30
CA ALA A 384 17.34 -0.29 -8.71
C ALA A 384 16.59 -1.18 -9.74
N PRO A 385 15.80 -0.66 -10.70
CA PRO A 385 15.17 -1.49 -11.72
C PRO A 385 16.16 -2.23 -12.62
N SER A 386 17.19 -1.53 -13.09
CA SER A 386 18.14 -2.04 -14.09
C SER A 386 19.27 -2.90 -13.50
N HIS A 387 19.68 -2.64 -12.25
CA HIS A 387 20.86 -3.26 -11.63
C HIS A 387 20.50 -4.22 -10.49
N ALA A 388 19.31 -4.11 -9.88
CA ALA A 388 18.85 -5.04 -8.85
C ALA A 388 17.64 -5.86 -9.31
N MET A 389 16.50 -5.22 -9.61
CA MET A 389 15.25 -5.93 -9.95
C MET A 389 15.45 -6.88 -11.13
N ALA A 390 16.07 -6.42 -12.22
CA ALA A 390 16.31 -7.23 -13.41
C ALA A 390 17.04 -8.56 -13.12
N PHE A 391 17.94 -8.60 -12.12
CA PHE A 391 18.72 -9.78 -11.75
C PHE A 391 18.05 -10.66 -10.69
N ASP A 392 16.99 -10.16 -10.06
CA ASP A 392 16.19 -10.90 -9.08
C ASP A 392 14.93 -11.52 -9.69
N LEU A 393 14.63 -11.24 -10.96
CA LEU A 393 13.57 -11.91 -11.71
C LEU A 393 13.97 -13.36 -12.03
N ALA A 394 12.99 -14.25 -12.09
CA ALA A 394 13.14 -15.56 -12.71
C ALA A 394 13.24 -15.40 -14.23
N ILE A 395 14.19 -16.12 -14.83
CA ILE A 395 14.41 -16.15 -16.28
C ILE A 395 13.89 -17.48 -16.82
N GLY A 396 13.19 -17.43 -17.94
CA GLY A 396 12.78 -18.60 -18.70
C GLY A 396 11.94 -18.23 -19.91
N GLN A 397 11.22 -19.21 -20.46
CA GLN A 397 10.45 -19.02 -21.69
C GLN A 397 9.16 -18.22 -21.43
N CYS A 398 8.78 -17.43 -22.43
CA CYS A 398 7.51 -16.69 -22.50
C CYS A 398 6.83 -17.00 -23.84
N LYS A 399 6.19 -18.16 -23.94
CA LYS A 399 5.50 -18.58 -25.18
C LYS A 399 4.24 -17.76 -25.42
N ALA A 400 3.66 -17.16 -24.38
CA ALA A 400 2.50 -16.29 -24.47
C ALA A 400 2.68 -15.14 -25.47
N PHE A 401 3.91 -14.63 -25.60
CA PHE A 401 4.24 -13.52 -26.52
C PHE A 401 3.92 -13.85 -27.97
N ASP A 402 4.28 -15.04 -28.45
CA ASP A 402 4.05 -15.47 -29.85
C ASP A 402 2.79 -16.33 -30.01
N TYR A 403 2.21 -16.82 -28.91
CA TYR A 403 1.06 -17.71 -28.95
C TYR A 403 -0.13 -17.09 -29.69
N LYS A 404 -0.73 -17.88 -30.60
CA LYS A 404 -1.80 -17.43 -31.52
C LYS A 404 -1.40 -16.16 -32.31
N ALA A 405 -0.16 -16.13 -32.81
CA ALA A 405 0.41 -14.99 -33.54
C ALA A 405 0.35 -13.67 -32.74
N GLY A 406 0.63 -13.76 -31.44
CA GLY A 406 0.60 -12.63 -30.50
C GLY A 406 -0.78 -12.18 -30.04
N LYS A 407 -1.87 -12.74 -30.57
CA LYS A 407 -3.23 -12.39 -30.13
C LYS A 407 -3.51 -12.76 -28.68
N PHE A 408 -2.86 -13.81 -28.19
CA PHE A 408 -2.97 -14.16 -26.77
C PHE A 408 -2.33 -13.07 -25.89
N TRP A 409 -1.10 -12.64 -26.22
CA TRP A 409 -0.40 -11.57 -25.52
C TRP A 409 -1.18 -10.25 -25.53
N GLU A 410 -1.69 -9.83 -26.69
CA GLU A 410 -2.55 -8.64 -26.82
C GLU A 410 -3.77 -8.74 -25.88
N GLY A 411 -4.42 -9.91 -25.84
CA GLY A 411 -5.51 -10.17 -24.90
C GLY A 411 -5.12 -10.06 -23.43
N LEU A 412 -3.91 -10.50 -23.06
CA LEU A 412 -3.38 -10.35 -21.70
C LEU A 412 -3.15 -8.87 -21.34
N LEU A 413 -2.65 -8.05 -22.27
CA LEU A 413 -2.46 -6.62 -22.06
C LEU A 413 -3.80 -5.90 -21.78
N HIS A 414 -4.81 -6.15 -22.61
CA HIS A 414 -6.17 -5.64 -22.38
C HIS A 414 -6.77 -6.14 -21.07
N ARG A 415 -6.43 -7.37 -20.65
CA ARG A 415 -6.91 -7.94 -19.39
C ARG A 415 -6.22 -7.33 -18.17
N ALA A 416 -4.94 -6.98 -18.28
CA ALA A 416 -4.15 -6.38 -17.22
C ALA A 416 -4.60 -4.94 -16.90
N ASP A 417 -4.93 -4.12 -17.91
CA ASP A 417 -5.60 -2.84 -17.65
C ASP A 417 -7.10 -3.06 -17.47
N TRP A 418 -7.53 -3.08 -16.20
CA TRP A 418 -8.92 -3.29 -15.84
C TRP A 418 -9.88 -2.19 -16.29
N ARG A 419 -9.36 -1.03 -16.72
CA ARG A 419 -10.13 0.09 -17.24
C ARG A 419 -10.29 0.01 -18.76
N ASP A 420 -9.57 -0.90 -19.42
CA ASP A 420 -9.61 -1.05 -20.86
C ASP A 420 -10.99 -1.58 -21.30
N PRO A 421 -11.69 -0.90 -22.24
CA PRO A 421 -12.97 -1.40 -22.76
C PRO A 421 -12.85 -2.76 -23.46
N LEU A 422 -11.66 -3.11 -23.98
CA LEU A 422 -11.34 -4.39 -24.60
C LEU A 422 -11.00 -5.48 -23.57
N ASN A 423 -11.02 -5.19 -22.27
CA ASN A 423 -10.77 -6.17 -21.24
C ASN A 423 -11.74 -7.36 -21.37
N GLY A 424 -11.18 -8.57 -21.47
CA GLY A 424 -11.94 -9.82 -21.64
C GLY A 424 -12.71 -10.25 -20.38
N TYR A 425 -12.40 -9.69 -19.21
CA TYR A 425 -13.02 -10.07 -17.95
C TYR A 425 -14.28 -9.23 -17.66
N ALA A 426 -15.46 -9.80 -17.94
CA ALA A 426 -16.74 -9.12 -17.85
C ALA A 426 -17.01 -8.46 -16.48
N ALA A 427 -16.62 -9.13 -15.38
CA ALA A 427 -16.80 -8.58 -14.03
C ALA A 427 -15.97 -7.29 -13.80
N ALA A 428 -14.76 -7.20 -14.36
CA ALA A 428 -13.94 -6.00 -14.24
C ALA A 428 -14.56 -4.82 -15.01
N LYS A 429 -15.05 -5.07 -16.23
CA LYS A 429 -15.74 -4.04 -17.03
C LYS A 429 -17.01 -3.54 -16.37
N GLU A 430 -17.83 -4.45 -15.83
CA GLU A 430 -19.07 -4.06 -15.14
C GLU A 430 -18.76 -3.25 -13.88
N TYR A 431 -17.75 -3.66 -13.11
CA TYR A 431 -17.30 -2.89 -11.96
C TYR A 431 -16.77 -1.51 -12.34
N TYR A 432 -15.94 -1.40 -13.38
CA TYR A 432 -15.44 -0.10 -13.85
C TYR A 432 -16.56 0.84 -14.29
N ARG A 433 -17.56 0.30 -15.00
CA ARG A 433 -18.69 1.08 -15.52
C ARG A 433 -19.69 1.50 -14.45
N THR A 434 -19.90 0.67 -13.42
CA THR A 434 -21.04 0.83 -12.51
C THR A 434 -20.70 0.88 -11.02
N GLY A 435 -19.45 0.55 -10.65
CA GLY A 435 -19.04 0.30 -9.26
C GLY A 435 -19.62 -0.98 -8.66
N LYS A 436 -20.38 -1.79 -9.42
CA LYS A 436 -21.02 -3.01 -8.91
C LYS A 436 -20.09 -4.20 -9.00
N LEU A 437 -19.86 -4.83 -7.85
CA LEU A 437 -19.11 -6.09 -7.76
C LEU A 437 -19.99 -7.28 -8.17
N GLN A 438 -19.40 -8.29 -8.79
CA GLN A 438 -20.09 -9.53 -9.12
C GLN A 438 -20.57 -10.22 -7.81
N ILE A 439 -21.85 -10.58 -7.77
CA ILE A 439 -22.50 -10.95 -6.52
C ILE A 439 -21.98 -12.28 -5.96
N ASP A 440 -21.94 -13.31 -6.81
CA ASP A 440 -21.69 -14.70 -6.42
C ASP A 440 -20.23 -15.03 -6.13
N LEU A 441 -19.30 -14.27 -6.68
CA LEU A 441 -17.85 -14.51 -6.60
C LEU A 441 -17.18 -13.53 -5.65
N THR A 442 -17.82 -12.39 -5.37
CA THR A 442 -17.17 -11.29 -4.64
C THR A 442 -18.11 -10.67 -3.61
N LYS A 443 -19.21 -10.01 -4.02
CA LYS A 443 -20.02 -9.17 -3.12
C LYS A 443 -20.56 -9.94 -1.90
N LYS A 444 -21.05 -11.17 -2.08
CA LYS A 444 -21.65 -11.96 -0.98
C LYS A 444 -20.66 -12.36 0.13
N PHE A 445 -19.35 -12.28 -0.15
CA PHE A 445 -18.29 -12.67 0.79
C PHE A 445 -17.72 -11.49 1.59
N MET A 446 -18.30 -10.29 1.44
CA MET A 446 -17.84 -9.04 2.06
C MET A 446 -17.53 -9.13 3.56
N ASN A 447 -18.42 -9.79 4.30
CA ASN A 447 -18.33 -10.03 5.74
C ASN A 447 -18.07 -11.52 6.07
N LYS A 448 -17.79 -12.35 5.06
CA LYS A 448 -17.62 -13.81 5.16
C LYS A 448 -16.30 -14.28 4.54
N PRO A 449 -15.15 -13.73 4.97
CA PRO A 449 -13.85 -14.10 4.41
C PRO A 449 -13.57 -15.61 4.50
N ASN A 450 -14.02 -16.26 5.57
CA ASN A 450 -13.81 -17.70 5.80
C ASN A 450 -14.57 -18.61 4.82
N GLU A 451 -15.55 -18.09 4.07
CA GLU A 451 -16.28 -18.86 3.06
C GLU A 451 -15.57 -18.87 1.70
N MET A 452 -14.67 -17.91 1.44
CA MET A 452 -14.08 -17.72 0.10
C MET A 452 -12.55 -17.72 0.08
N LEU A 453 -11.88 -17.23 1.13
CA LEU A 453 -10.42 -17.14 1.14
C LEU A 453 -9.78 -18.55 1.07
N PRO A 454 -8.62 -18.70 0.38
CA PRO A 454 -7.84 -19.92 0.35
C PRO A 454 -7.55 -20.46 1.77
N LYS A 455 -7.58 -21.79 1.95
CA LYS A 455 -7.37 -22.47 3.23
C LYS A 455 -6.24 -23.51 3.14
N GLY A 456 -5.80 -24.00 4.29
CA GLY A 456 -4.76 -25.03 4.39
C GLY A 456 -3.34 -24.45 4.40
N GLU A 457 -2.36 -25.29 4.05
CA GLU A 457 -0.92 -24.99 4.10
C GLU A 457 -0.50 -23.79 3.22
N PHE A 458 -1.27 -23.50 2.18
CA PHE A 458 -1.04 -22.37 1.27
C PHE A 458 -2.16 -21.31 1.34
N GLY A 459 -2.91 -21.31 2.44
CA GLY A 459 -4.10 -20.48 2.63
C GLY A 459 -3.86 -19.20 3.43
N VAL A 460 -4.90 -18.37 3.54
CA VAL A 460 -4.91 -17.20 4.42
C VAL A 460 -5.31 -17.62 5.83
N VAL A 461 -4.50 -17.27 6.82
CA VAL A 461 -4.88 -17.39 8.24
C VAL A 461 -5.57 -16.09 8.63
N ASN A 462 -6.86 -16.15 8.95
CA ASN A 462 -7.67 -14.96 9.23
C ASN A 462 -8.19 -14.93 10.68
N GLN A 463 -7.35 -15.29 11.64
CA GLN A 463 -7.66 -15.08 13.05
C GLN A 463 -7.53 -13.58 13.38
N PHE A 464 -8.53 -13.01 14.04
CA PHE A 464 -8.60 -11.57 14.36
C PHE A 464 -8.95 -11.32 15.82
N ASN A 465 -8.56 -10.14 16.32
CA ASN A 465 -8.80 -9.71 17.70
C ASN A 465 -10.29 -9.50 17.96
N ASN A 466 -10.77 -9.75 19.20
CA ASN A 466 -12.18 -9.57 19.56
C ASN A 466 -13.15 -10.38 18.67
N ALA A 467 -12.80 -11.63 18.35
CA ALA A 467 -13.65 -12.50 17.52
C ALA A 467 -14.98 -12.90 18.16
N THR A 468 -15.13 -12.72 19.47
CA THR A 468 -16.35 -13.01 20.22
C THR A 468 -16.65 -11.87 21.19
N THR A 469 -17.95 -11.59 21.38
CA THR A 469 -18.46 -10.72 22.45
C THR A 469 -19.14 -11.57 23.50
N VAL A 470 -18.82 -11.34 24.77
CA VAL A 470 -19.47 -11.98 25.91
C VAL A 470 -20.68 -11.14 26.34
N ILE A 471 -21.87 -11.70 26.23
CA ILE A 471 -23.10 -11.11 26.76
C ILE A 471 -23.32 -11.64 28.17
N PRO A 472 -23.20 -10.79 29.21
CA PRO A 472 -23.39 -11.23 30.58
C PRO A 472 -24.84 -11.62 30.83
N SER A 473 -25.05 -12.79 31.42
CA SER A 473 -26.39 -13.24 31.82
C SER A 473 -26.78 -12.64 33.17
N ARG A 474 -28.06 -12.29 33.31
CA ARG A 474 -28.65 -11.93 34.62
C ARG A 474 -29.01 -13.15 35.46
N ASP A 475 -29.03 -14.33 34.85
CA ASP A 475 -29.21 -15.62 35.51
C ASP A 475 -27.86 -16.32 35.67
N LEU A 476 -27.45 -16.52 36.92
CA LEU A 476 -26.20 -17.18 37.32
C LEU A 476 -26.12 -18.64 36.88
N VAL A 477 -27.26 -19.31 36.67
CA VAL A 477 -27.32 -20.71 36.22
C VAL A 477 -27.13 -20.83 34.71
N ALA A 478 -27.64 -19.87 33.93
CA ALA A 478 -27.54 -19.87 32.48
C ALA A 478 -26.14 -19.51 31.95
N GLY A 479 -25.31 -18.83 32.75
CA GLY A 479 -23.96 -18.43 32.39
C GLY A 479 -23.91 -17.34 31.30
N ASN A 480 -22.73 -16.76 31.06
CA ASN A 480 -22.56 -15.75 30.02
C ASN A 480 -22.67 -16.39 28.63
N LYS A 481 -23.23 -15.66 27.67
CA LYS A 481 -23.36 -16.12 26.29
C LYS A 481 -22.26 -15.51 25.42
N GLU A 482 -21.48 -16.34 24.75
CA GLU A 482 -20.54 -15.89 23.72
C GLU A 482 -21.24 -15.76 22.36
N VAL A 483 -21.04 -14.64 21.69
CA VAL A 483 -21.58 -14.37 20.35
C VAL A 483 -20.41 -14.06 19.41
N PRO A 484 -20.30 -14.72 18.24
CA PRO A 484 -19.24 -14.44 17.28
C PRO A 484 -19.43 -13.05 16.66
N ASN A 485 -18.34 -12.29 16.60
CA ASN A 485 -18.30 -11.00 15.92
C ASN A 485 -17.91 -11.19 14.46
N LEU A 486 -18.45 -10.36 13.58
CA LEU A 486 -17.97 -10.25 12.20
C LEU A 486 -16.66 -9.49 12.22
N GLN A 487 -15.67 -9.94 11.43
CA GLN A 487 -14.43 -9.20 11.32
C GLN A 487 -14.68 -7.76 10.81
N TRP A 488 -15.66 -7.62 9.91
CA TRP A 488 -16.15 -6.35 9.39
C TRP A 488 -17.65 -6.50 9.13
N ASP A 489 -18.41 -5.50 9.56
CA ASP A 489 -19.84 -5.43 9.28
C ASP A 489 -20.10 -5.07 7.81
N MET A 490 -21.29 -5.42 7.33
CA MET A 490 -21.75 -4.92 6.04
C MET A 490 -21.99 -3.42 6.15
N PRO A 491 -21.41 -2.59 5.26
CA PRO A 491 -21.71 -1.17 5.25
C PRO A 491 -23.18 -0.96 4.94
N GLU A 492 -23.82 -0.02 5.66
CA GLU A 492 -25.19 0.37 5.37
C GLU A 492 -25.28 0.99 3.96
N PRO A 493 -26.39 0.79 3.24
CA PRO A 493 -26.64 1.52 2.00
C PRO A 493 -26.61 3.02 2.27
N LEU A 494 -25.92 3.78 1.42
CA LEU A 494 -26.01 5.24 1.45
C LEU A 494 -27.44 5.67 1.14
N SER A 495 -27.95 6.67 1.84
CA SER A 495 -29.23 7.30 1.52
C SER A 495 -29.13 8.08 0.21
N ASP A 496 -30.28 8.36 -0.42
CA ASP A 496 -30.33 9.19 -1.63
C ASP A 496 -29.68 10.57 -1.43
N SER A 497 -29.80 11.14 -0.22
CA SER A 497 -29.16 12.40 0.17
C SER A 497 -27.64 12.32 0.38
N GLN A 498 -27.09 11.11 0.55
CA GLN A 498 -25.65 10.86 0.63
C GLN A 498 -25.04 10.52 -0.73
N LEU A 499 -25.88 10.17 -1.72
CA LEU A 499 -25.48 9.85 -3.09
C LEU A 499 -25.58 11.04 -4.05
N ALA A 500 -26.41 12.03 -3.71
CA ALA A 500 -26.55 13.31 -4.41
C ALA A 500 -25.51 14.33 -3.93
#